data_AF-A0A8J3N9C2-F1
#
_entry.id   AF-A0A8J3N9C2-F1
#
_cell.length_a   1.000
_cell.length_b   1.000
_cell.length_c   1.000
_cell.angle_alpha   90.00
_cell.angle_beta   90.00
_cell.angle_gamma   90.00
#
_symmetry.space_group_name_H-M   'P 1'
#
loop_
_entity.id
_entity.type
_entity.pdbx_description
1 polymer ?
#
loop_
_entity_poly.entity_id
_entity_poly.type
_entity_poly.pdbx_seq_one_letter_code
_entity_poly.pdbx_strand_id
1 'polypeptide(L)'
;MRTTLVRSVVLTAVGFGLALGLSACGGGVDKAALSDKLKTEADFKGLPDSFADCMADAMLKYGDQDDLQKYVDGKLKVDSVGGLDGKDAEAAAQKCADQVQ
;
A
#
# COMPACT_ATOMS: atom_id res chain seq x y z
N MET A 1 29.23 39.19 18.98
CA MET A 1 29.94 37.95 18.63
C MET A 1 29.58 36.88 19.65
N ARG A 2 29.19 35.69 19.16
CA ARG A 2 29.26 34.35 19.78
C ARG A 2 28.73 34.18 21.22
N THR A 3 27.65 33.42 21.36
CA THR A 3 27.73 32.00 21.81
C THR A 3 26.35 31.35 21.70
N THR A 4 26.23 30.41 20.76
CA THR A 4 25.05 29.60 20.49
C THR A 4 25.21 28.27 21.21
N LEU A 5 24.45 28.03 22.29
CA LEU A 5 24.33 26.72 22.94
C LEU A 5 22.94 26.57 23.56
N VAL A 6 22.01 25.94 22.84
CA VAL A 6 20.88 25.18 23.40
C VAL A 6 20.57 24.07 22.39
N ARG A 7 21.20 22.91 22.49
CA ARG A 7 20.87 21.78 23.37
C ARG A 7 19.45 21.26 23.09
N SER A 8 19.43 20.27 22.19
CA SER A 8 18.50 19.14 22.09
C SER A 8 17.16 19.28 22.80
N VAL A 9 16.12 19.50 22.00
CA VAL A 9 14.76 19.07 22.34
C VAL A 9 14.37 18.01 21.32
N VAL A 10 14.66 16.76 21.67
CA VAL A 10 13.96 15.58 21.17
C VAL A 10 12.57 15.67 21.78
N LEU A 11 11.61 16.22 21.04
CA LEU A 11 10.20 16.12 21.38
C LEU A 11 9.57 15.18 20.37
N THR A 12 9.29 14.00 20.90
CA THR A 12 8.56 12.87 20.36
C THR A 12 7.26 13.32 19.68
N ALA A 13 7.34 13.71 18.41
CA ALA A 13 6.19 13.80 17.54
C ALA A 13 5.89 12.39 17.04
N VAL A 14 5.01 11.68 17.74
CA VAL A 14 4.24 10.58 17.12
C VAL A 14 3.26 11.26 16.17
N GLY A 15 3.79 11.69 15.02
CA GLY A 15 3.05 12.24 13.91
C GLY A 15 2.40 11.10 13.14
N PHE A 16 1.19 10.72 13.54
CA PHE A 16 0.25 9.98 12.69
C PHE A 16 -0.32 10.91 11.59
N GLY A 17 0.54 11.57 10.81
CA GLY A 17 0.04 12.61 9.89
C GLY A 17 0.98 13.19 8.84
N LEU A 18 2.17 12.62 8.57
CA LEU A 18 3.09 13.11 7.53
C LEU A 18 3.81 11.97 6.81
N ALA A 19 3.07 11.27 5.96
CA ALA A 19 3.54 10.46 4.83
C ALA A 19 2.27 10.22 3.99
N LEU A 20 2.02 10.71 2.77
CA LEU A 20 2.86 11.19 1.67
C LEU A 20 2.06 12.22 0.84
N GLY A 21 1.88 13.43 1.36
CA GLY A 21 1.68 14.58 0.49
C GLY A 21 3.05 15.04 -0.01
N LEU A 22 3.24 15.10 -1.33
CA LEU A 22 4.43 15.57 -2.08
C LEU A 22 5.45 14.49 -2.50
N SER A 23 5.13 13.73 -3.54
CA SER A 23 6.03 13.51 -4.69
C SER A 23 5.34 12.73 -5.83
N ALA A 24 5.40 13.28 -7.05
CA ALA A 24 4.97 12.74 -8.36
C ALA A 24 3.43 12.72 -8.58
N CYS A 25 2.81 13.44 -9.51
CA CYS A 25 3.11 13.66 -10.94
C CYS A 25 3.15 12.33 -11.72
N GLY A 26 1.98 11.76 -11.96
CA GLY A 26 1.77 10.53 -12.73
C GLY A 26 0.52 9.83 -12.20
N GLY A 27 -0.64 10.04 -12.83
CA GLY A 27 -1.95 9.62 -12.32
C GLY A 27 -2.18 8.11 -12.39
N GLY A 28 -1.50 7.34 -11.54
CA GLY A 28 -1.71 5.91 -11.38
C GLY A 28 -1.24 5.43 -10.01
N VAL A 29 -1.82 4.33 -9.54
CA VAL A 29 -1.46 3.73 -8.25
C VAL A 29 -0.12 3.00 -8.36
N ASP A 30 0.79 3.26 -7.42
CA ASP A 30 2.08 2.57 -7.35
C ASP A 30 1.93 1.13 -6.82
N LYS A 31 2.52 0.17 -7.53
CA LYS A 31 2.60 -1.23 -7.11
C LYS A 31 3.24 -1.39 -5.73
N ALA A 32 4.31 -0.63 -5.48
CA ALA A 32 5.00 -0.65 -4.20
C ALA A 32 4.08 -0.22 -3.06
N ALA A 33 3.31 0.87 -3.26
CA ALA A 33 2.37 1.36 -2.26
C ALA A 33 1.25 0.35 -1.97
N LEU A 34 0.76 -0.37 -3.00
CA LEU A 34 -0.20 -1.46 -2.82
C LEU A 34 0.40 -2.66 -2.08
N SER A 35 1.61 -3.10 -2.46
CA SER A 35 2.33 -4.21 -1.82
C SER A 35 2.60 -3.90 -0.34
N ASP A 36 3.08 -2.69 -0.03
CA ASP A 36 3.25 -2.23 1.34
C ASP A 36 1.92 -2.19 2.09
N LYS A 37 0.85 -1.65 1.49
CA LYS A 37 -0.47 -1.61 2.11
C LYS A 37 -0.97 -3.02 2.44
N LEU A 38 -0.89 -3.96 1.51
CA LEU A 38 -1.27 -5.36 1.73
C LEU A 38 -0.50 -5.94 2.93
N LYS A 39 0.81 -5.75 3.03
CA LYS A 39 1.61 -6.26 4.17
C LYS A 39 1.19 -5.70 5.54
N THR A 40 0.52 -4.54 5.56
CA THR A 40 -0.01 -3.96 6.81
C THR A 40 -1.34 -4.56 7.24
N GLU A 41 -2.09 -5.17 6.33
CA GLU A 41 -3.38 -5.79 6.60
C GLU A 41 -3.20 -7.09 7.40
N ALA A 42 -4.12 -7.36 8.33
CA ALA A 42 -4.00 -8.50 9.24
C ALA A 42 -3.99 -9.85 8.50
N ASP A 43 -4.77 -9.97 7.43
CA ASP A 43 -4.92 -11.19 6.62
C ASP A 43 -3.68 -11.54 5.79
N PHE A 44 -2.84 -10.55 5.53
CA PHE A 44 -1.63 -10.68 4.70
C PHE A 44 -0.35 -10.61 5.54
N LYS A 45 -0.48 -10.30 6.83
CA LYS A 45 0.64 -10.21 7.75
C LYS A 45 1.28 -11.57 7.95
N GLY A 46 2.55 -11.68 7.58
CA GLY A 46 3.33 -12.93 7.66
C GLY A 46 3.37 -13.72 6.36
N LEU A 47 2.70 -13.25 5.30
CA LEU A 47 2.93 -13.75 3.95
C LEU A 47 4.24 -13.18 3.38
N PRO A 48 4.94 -13.92 2.50
CA PRO A 48 6.16 -13.42 1.87
C PRO A 48 5.90 -12.24 0.95
N ASP A 49 6.90 -11.38 0.78
CA ASP A 49 6.82 -10.20 -0.07
C ASP A 49 6.43 -10.52 -1.52
N SER A 50 6.82 -11.70 -2.03
CA SER A 50 6.44 -12.19 -3.36
C SER A 50 4.93 -12.35 -3.52
N PHE A 51 4.22 -12.74 -2.44
CA PHE A 51 2.76 -12.82 -2.45
C PHE A 51 2.15 -11.41 -2.60
N ALA A 52 2.59 -10.47 -1.76
CA ALA A 52 2.09 -9.11 -1.75
C ALA A 52 2.36 -8.39 -3.08
N ASP A 53 3.53 -8.61 -3.68
CA ASP A 53 3.87 -8.08 -4.99
C ASP A 53 3.04 -8.71 -6.11
N CYS A 54 2.75 -10.01 -6.06
CA CYS A 54 1.89 -10.68 -7.04
C CYS A 54 0.44 -10.17 -6.94
N MET A 55 -0.09 -10.04 -5.72
CA MET A 55 -1.42 -9.47 -5.48
C MET A 55 -1.50 -8.01 -5.94
N ALA A 56 -0.49 -7.20 -5.64
CA ALA A 56 -0.44 -5.82 -6.12
C ALA A 56 -0.48 -5.73 -7.66
N ASP A 57 0.18 -6.65 -8.36
CA ASP A 57 0.14 -6.73 -9.83
C ASP A 57 -1.26 -7.12 -10.34
N ALA A 58 -1.90 -8.11 -9.71
CA ALA A 58 -3.27 -8.49 -10.03
C ALA A 58 -4.25 -7.33 -9.77
N MET A 59 -4.10 -6.65 -8.64
CA MET A 59 -4.89 -5.48 -8.30
C MET A 59 -4.72 -4.36 -9.31
N LEU A 60 -3.50 -4.02 -9.73
CA LEU A 60 -3.27 -3.01 -10.77
C LEU A 60 -3.81 -3.41 -12.15
N LYS A 61 -3.91 -4.71 -12.42
CA LYS A 61 -4.36 -5.24 -13.72
C LYS A 61 -5.89 -5.27 -13.85
N TYR A 62 -6.60 -5.56 -12.77
CA TYR A 62 -8.05 -5.78 -12.78
C TYR A 62 -8.83 -4.75 -11.96
N GLY A 63 -8.21 -4.20 -10.92
CA GLY A 63 -8.83 -3.25 -10.02
C GLY A 63 -8.95 -1.86 -10.64
N ASP A 64 -10.00 -1.15 -10.22
CA ASP A 64 -10.20 0.26 -10.57
C ASP A 64 -9.13 1.14 -9.92
N GLN A 65 -8.47 2.00 -10.72
CA GLN A 65 -7.34 2.78 -10.22
C GLN A 65 -7.74 3.82 -9.17
N ASP A 66 -8.92 4.43 -9.28
CA ASP A 66 -9.42 5.38 -8.29
C ASP A 66 -9.69 4.67 -6.95
N ASP A 67 -10.27 3.47 -6.99
CA ASP A 67 -10.54 2.69 -5.79
C ASP A 67 -9.27 2.10 -5.17
N LEU A 68 -8.33 1.63 -5.98
CA LEU A 68 -7.01 1.22 -5.52
C LEU A 68 -6.28 2.36 -4.81
N GLN A 69 -6.41 3.59 -5.32
CA GLN A 69 -5.80 4.74 -4.68
C GLN A 69 -6.47 5.04 -3.33
N LYS A 70 -7.80 5.00 -3.27
CA LYS A 70 -8.54 5.13 -2.00
C LYS A 70 -8.18 4.02 -1.00
N TYR A 71 -7.91 2.81 -1.48
CA TYR A 71 -7.48 1.70 -0.65
C TYR A 71 -6.08 1.93 -0.06
N VAL A 72 -5.12 2.35 -0.88
CA VAL A 72 -3.77 2.74 -0.41
C VAL A 72 -3.83 3.89 0.58
N ASP A 73 -4.68 4.89 0.33
CA ASP A 73 -4.96 6.00 1.25
C ASP A 73 -5.67 5.56 2.55
N GLY A 74 -6.12 4.30 2.65
CA GLY A 74 -6.89 3.78 3.79
C GLY A 74 -8.32 4.31 3.89
N LYS A 75 -8.84 4.92 2.83
CA LYS A 75 -10.22 5.45 2.73
C LYS A 75 -11.23 4.40 2.28
N LEU A 76 -10.75 3.29 1.72
CA LEU A 76 -11.54 2.21 1.16
C LEU A 76 -10.92 0.85 1.57
N LYS A 77 -11.74 -0.18 1.71
CA LYS A 77 -11.26 -1.56 1.99
C LYS A 77 -11.01 -2.31 0.69
N VAL A 78 -10.12 -3.30 0.72
CA VAL A 78 -9.80 -4.13 -0.46
C VAL A 78 -11.03 -4.77 -1.09
N ASP A 79 -11.98 -5.26 -0.28
CA ASP A 79 -13.26 -5.85 -0.75
C ASP A 79 -14.20 -4.86 -1.44
N SER A 80 -13.91 -3.57 -1.33
CA SER A 80 -14.70 -2.51 -1.98
C SER A 80 -14.02 -1.97 -3.24
N VAL A 81 -12.86 -2.51 -3.61
CA VAL A 81 -12.17 -2.12 -4.85
C VAL A 81 -12.88 -2.79 -6.02
N GLY A 82 -13.48 -1.97 -6.89
CA GLY A 82 -14.16 -2.49 -8.08
C GLY A 82 -13.23 -3.24 -9.03
N GLY A 83 -13.74 -4.30 -9.66
CA GLY A 83 -13.01 -5.05 -10.70
C GLY A 83 -12.21 -6.25 -10.17
N LEU A 84 -12.12 -6.40 -8.84
CA LEU A 84 -11.49 -7.56 -8.21
C LEU A 84 -12.43 -8.78 -8.07
N ASP A 85 -13.72 -8.59 -8.33
CA ASP A 85 -14.78 -9.61 -8.25
C ASP A 85 -14.86 -10.50 -9.50
N GLY A 86 -14.02 -10.23 -10.50
CA GLY A 86 -14.00 -10.97 -11.76
C GLY A 86 -13.29 -12.31 -11.63
N LYS A 87 -13.75 -13.32 -12.37
CA LYS A 87 -13.11 -14.65 -12.43
C LYS A 87 -11.61 -14.60 -12.74
N ASP A 88 -11.20 -13.63 -13.56
CA ASP A 88 -9.80 -13.46 -13.94
C ASP A 88 -8.97 -12.87 -12.79
N ALA A 89 -9.54 -11.96 -12.00
CA ALA A 89 -8.92 -11.39 -10.82
C ALA A 89 -8.80 -12.43 -9.70
N GLU A 90 -9.86 -13.21 -9.46
CA GLU A 90 -9.84 -14.34 -8.53
C GLU A 90 -8.78 -15.38 -8.95
N ALA A 91 -8.73 -15.75 -10.23
CA ALA A 91 -7.73 -16.69 -10.74
C ALA A 91 -6.30 -16.15 -10.63
N ALA A 92 -6.09 -14.84 -10.80
CA ALA A 92 -4.79 -14.21 -10.60
C ALA A 92 -4.37 -14.23 -9.13
N ALA A 93 -5.28 -13.88 -8.20
CA ALA A 93 -5.02 -13.95 -6.76
C ALA A 93 -4.71 -15.39 -6.31
N GLN A 94 -5.44 -16.37 -6.84
CA GLN A 94 -5.21 -17.79 -6.54
C GLN A 94 -3.85 -18.28 -7.04
N LYS A 95 -3.41 -17.82 -8.23
CA LYS A 95 -2.04 -18.07 -8.73
C LYS A 95 -0.97 -17.45 -7.84
N CYS A 96 -1.23 -16.28 -7.25
CA CYS A 96 -0.31 -15.67 -6.30
C CYS A 96 -0.19 -16.49 -5.02
N ALA A 97 -1.29 -17.08 -4.54
CA ALA A 97 -1.28 -17.98 -3.38
C ALA A 97 -0.52 -19.28 -3.66
N ASP A 98 -0.68 -19.85 -4.86
CA ASP A 98 0.00 -21.09 -5.28
C ASP A 98 1.53 -20.91 -5.39
N GLN A 99 2.01 -19.71 -5.73
CA GLN A 99 3.46 -19.41 -5.79
C GLN A 99 4.15 -19.34 -4.42
N VAL A 100 3.37 -19.41 -3.35
CA VAL A 100 3.80 -19.11 -1.98
C VAL A 100 3.67 -20.33 -1.06
N GLN A 101 3.02 -21.40 -1.55
CA GLN A 101 3.06 -22.74 -0.98
C GLN A 101 4.36 -23.47 -1.38
#